data_AF-A0A401ZEF4-F1
#
_entry.id   AF-A0A401ZEF4-F1
#
_cell.length_a   1.000
_cell.length_b   1.000
_cell.length_c   1.000
_cell.angle_alpha   90.00
_cell.angle_beta   90.00
_cell.angle_gamma   90.00
#
_symmetry.space_group_name_H-M   'P 1'
#
loop_
_entity.id
_entity.type
_entity.pdbx_description
1 polymer ?
#
loop_
_entity_poly.entity_id
_entity_poly.type
_entity_poly.pdbx_seq_one_letter_code
_entity_poly.pdbx_strand_id
1 'polypeptide(L)'
;MSLFRPSATDRTQPSVPARVASNWIELLAIPIASALMEAQPIFLLLQLIFLRLTQSINYLDVGSIVLTLLLFHWWGLWGYHRRQQRGHQLDYEVGMHVTSFDVLGIILGLLLLGLTHYYALGDTFTVVFMIVLTGWAWKRGVDRARGGFSDDQLILFFKIGLGAILLVLTFSLLGDIGSTYSINNELLRDLPIFFLSGFVALSFTRIGAARKEQARQSQTGMKEGSSRWIVALTITWLVLIALCILMEILPNAILIMLLSPFWSLVDWIAQFLLLVISWIFYGVSMVLNWLLGWLNHLLGPAPAPPAFSSQKKPQPKSLSQIHLHQNIADPTTMLLLRLLVIAAAIAVLIAIVLFVKNKRQHGEENTLPEEEEVREGLDMQQIRRERRQERQQQVVSSQLEPLETNSMRARYRGFLQSMAEKGGEFGRYPTETPAEYQRRLLLLSAHKLPAGSTDTPTDPAILDEFTRAYAQERYGQQKPAAEQQNFLRQWLPHLFQRFSTYLNAAPRPVQKKPYQPSRWGED
;
A
#
# COMPACT_ATOMS: atom_id res chain seq x y z
N MET A 1 20.66 -11.62 -30.17
CA MET A 1 19.39 -12.12 -29.61
C MET A 1 19.01 -11.23 -28.44
N SER A 2 17.87 -10.57 -28.60
CA SER A 2 17.31 -9.53 -27.73
C SER A 2 16.61 -10.09 -26.50
N LEU A 3 16.83 -9.49 -25.34
CA LEU A 3 15.78 -9.31 -24.32
C LEU A 3 15.97 -7.94 -23.65
N PHE A 4 15.49 -6.92 -24.35
CA PHE A 4 15.30 -5.57 -23.83
C PHE A 4 14.29 -5.63 -22.66
N ARG A 5 14.73 -5.22 -21.48
CA ARG A 5 13.79 -4.76 -20.45
C ARG A 5 13.16 -3.46 -20.96
N PRO A 6 11.83 -3.36 -21.05
CA PRO A 6 11.20 -2.07 -21.32
C PRO A 6 11.52 -1.12 -20.16
N SER A 7 12.23 -0.05 -20.48
CA SER A 7 12.41 1.12 -19.62
C SER A 7 11.05 1.62 -19.18
N ALA A 8 10.84 1.74 -17.87
CA ALA A 8 9.65 2.34 -17.30
C ALA A 8 9.46 3.74 -17.88
N THR A 9 8.52 3.88 -18.82
CA THR A 9 8.09 5.18 -19.31
C THR A 9 7.47 5.93 -18.14
N ASP A 10 7.93 7.17 -17.95
CA ASP A 10 7.37 8.16 -17.04
C ASP A 10 5.84 8.15 -17.14
N ARG A 11 5.20 7.55 -16.13
CA ARG A 11 3.76 7.59 -15.97
C ARG A 11 3.39 9.03 -15.63
N THR A 12 3.03 9.81 -16.65
CA THR A 12 2.40 11.11 -16.47
C THR A 12 1.18 10.94 -15.57
N GLN A 13 1.27 11.42 -14.33
CA GLN A 13 0.16 11.39 -13.39
C GLN A 13 -1.02 12.16 -14.00
N PRO A 14 -2.22 11.56 -14.11
CA PRO A 14 -3.38 12.26 -14.61
C PRO A 14 -3.68 13.47 -13.72
N SER A 15 -3.86 14.64 -14.34
CA SER A 15 -3.98 15.96 -13.68
C SER A 15 -5.29 16.15 -12.88
N VAL A 16 -6.18 15.16 -12.88
CA VAL A 16 -7.42 15.18 -12.11
C VAL A 16 -7.60 13.80 -11.47
N PRO A 17 -7.60 13.67 -10.13
CA PRO A 17 -7.92 12.41 -9.50
C PRO A 17 -9.37 12.04 -9.86
N ALA A 18 -9.53 10.99 -10.67
CA ALA A 18 -10.84 10.44 -10.97
C ALA A 18 -11.51 10.06 -9.64
N ARG A 19 -12.60 10.76 -9.29
CA ARG A 19 -13.38 10.46 -8.09
C ARG A 19 -13.99 9.06 -8.27
N VAL A 20 -13.41 8.07 -7.60
CA VAL A 20 -13.88 6.68 -7.63
C VAL A 20 -15.27 6.63 -6.99
N ALA A 21 -16.26 6.13 -7.73
CA ALA A 21 -17.68 6.22 -7.39
C ALA A 21 -18.15 5.33 -6.21
N SER A 22 -17.26 4.77 -5.38
CA SER A 22 -17.68 4.06 -4.17
C SER A 22 -16.62 4.10 -3.05
N ASN A 23 -16.56 5.22 -2.32
CA ASN A 23 -15.68 5.38 -1.14
C ASN A 23 -16.10 4.51 0.07
N TRP A 24 -17.28 3.88 0.04
CA TRP A 24 -17.80 3.14 1.20
C TRP A 24 -16.97 1.90 1.55
N ILE A 25 -16.34 1.23 0.56
CA ILE A 25 -15.48 0.07 0.80
C ILE A 25 -14.25 0.49 1.62
N GLU A 26 -13.65 1.63 1.25
CA GLU A 26 -12.46 2.17 1.94
C GLU A 26 -12.80 2.81 3.29
N LEU A 27 -13.99 3.40 3.44
CA LEU A 27 -14.42 4.07 4.66
C LEU A 27 -15.03 3.14 5.72
N LEU A 28 -15.65 2.03 5.31
CA LEU A 28 -16.41 1.16 6.21
C LEU A 28 -15.96 -0.30 6.14
N ALA A 29 -15.98 -0.92 4.96
CA ALA A 29 -15.76 -2.37 4.85
C ALA A 29 -14.35 -2.80 5.28
N ILE A 30 -13.31 -2.14 4.75
CA ILE A 30 -11.92 -2.44 5.06
C ILE A 30 -11.60 -2.16 6.54
N PRO A 31 -11.97 -0.99 7.11
CA PRO A 31 -11.73 -0.72 8.53
C PRO A 31 -12.40 -1.71 9.47
N ILE A 32 -13.67 -2.07 9.21
CA ILE A 32 -14.41 -3.02 10.04
C ILE A 32 -13.79 -4.42 9.96
N ALA A 33 -13.49 -4.90 8.76
CA ALA A 33 -12.87 -6.21 8.58
C ALA A 33 -11.46 -6.27 9.21
N SER A 34 -10.65 -5.21 9.04
CA SER A 34 -9.31 -5.11 9.65
C SER A 34 -9.37 -5.00 11.18
N ALA A 35 -10.32 -4.25 11.73
CA ALA A 35 -10.50 -4.13 13.18
C ALA A 35 -10.96 -5.46 13.80
N LEU A 36 -11.91 -6.16 13.17
CA LEU A 36 -12.33 -7.50 13.59
C LEU A 36 -11.18 -8.49 13.57
N MET A 37 -10.39 -8.49 12.49
CA MET A 37 -9.21 -9.34 12.33
C MET A 37 -8.16 -9.07 13.41
N GLU A 38 -7.89 -7.81 13.74
CA GLU A 38 -6.87 -7.46 14.74
C GLU A 38 -7.35 -7.65 16.17
N ALA A 39 -8.64 -7.48 16.44
CA ALA A 39 -9.17 -7.62 17.79
C ALA A 39 -9.07 -9.05 18.33
N GLN A 40 -9.27 -10.07 17.49
CA GLN A 40 -9.22 -11.48 17.93
C GLN A 40 -7.87 -11.85 18.59
N PRO A 41 -6.71 -11.71 17.93
CA PRO A 41 -5.43 -12.05 18.53
C PRO A 41 -5.07 -11.17 19.72
N ILE A 42 -5.49 -9.90 19.73
CA ILE A 42 -5.24 -8.99 20.87
C ILE A 42 -6.03 -9.49 22.09
N PHE A 43 -7.31 -9.79 21.92
CA PHE A 43 -8.16 -10.34 22.98
C PHE A 43 -7.58 -11.64 23.54
N LEU A 44 -7.23 -12.59 22.68
CA LEU A 44 -6.68 -13.89 23.10
C LEU A 44 -5.32 -13.75 23.82
N LEU A 45 -4.46 -12.83 23.37
CA LEU A 45 -3.19 -12.54 24.06
C LEU A 45 -3.44 -11.91 25.42
N LEU A 46 -4.36 -10.95 25.52
CA LEU A 46 -4.73 -10.36 26.80
C LEU A 46 -5.28 -11.44 27.74
N GLN A 47 -6.22 -12.26 27.27
CA GLN A 47 -6.75 -13.36 28.07
C GLN A 47 -5.66 -14.31 28.56
N LEU A 48 -4.72 -14.69 27.69
CA LEU A 48 -3.58 -15.52 28.07
C LEU A 48 -2.72 -14.84 29.15
N ILE A 49 -2.43 -13.54 29.01
CA ILE A 49 -1.61 -12.79 29.96
C ILE A 49 -2.32 -12.67 31.32
N PHE A 50 -3.62 -12.32 31.33
CA PHE A 50 -4.42 -12.25 32.55
C PHE A 50 -4.49 -13.61 33.24
N LEU A 51 -4.81 -14.68 32.51
CA LEU A 51 -4.87 -16.02 33.09
C LEU A 51 -3.52 -16.44 33.72
N ARG A 52 -2.40 -16.08 33.10
CA ARG A 52 -1.06 -16.46 33.55
C ARG A 52 -0.51 -15.58 34.67
N LEU A 53 -0.76 -14.27 34.66
CA LEU A 53 -0.19 -13.33 35.62
C LEU A 53 -1.08 -13.12 36.85
N THR A 54 -2.38 -12.99 36.64
CA THR A 54 -3.32 -12.58 37.70
C THR A 54 -4.26 -13.71 38.13
N GLN A 55 -4.29 -14.82 37.38
CA GLN A 55 -5.29 -15.89 37.54
C GLN A 55 -6.73 -15.37 37.46
N SER A 56 -6.93 -14.18 36.86
CA SER A 56 -8.23 -13.56 36.64
C SER A 56 -8.60 -13.62 35.17
N ILE A 57 -9.87 -13.32 34.88
CA ILE A 57 -10.39 -13.24 33.52
C ILE A 57 -10.12 -11.82 32.99
N ASN A 58 -9.75 -11.70 31.71
CA ASN A 58 -9.66 -10.40 31.07
C ASN A 58 -11.03 -9.74 31.04
N TYR A 59 -11.13 -8.51 31.54
CA TYR A 59 -12.38 -7.76 31.52
C TYR A 59 -12.64 -7.07 30.18
N LEU A 60 -11.63 -6.92 29.30
CA LEU A 60 -11.79 -6.32 27.98
C LEU A 60 -12.33 -7.35 27.00
N ASP A 61 -13.57 -7.14 26.54
CA ASP A 61 -14.21 -7.95 25.51
C ASP A 61 -13.68 -7.62 24.10
N VAL A 62 -13.89 -8.55 23.15
CA VAL A 62 -13.54 -8.34 21.73
C VAL A 62 -14.26 -7.10 21.17
N GLY A 63 -15.51 -6.88 21.58
CA GLY A 63 -16.34 -5.75 21.14
C GLY A 63 -15.72 -4.39 21.45
N SER A 64 -15.26 -4.17 22.68
CA SER A 64 -14.60 -2.91 23.05
C SER A 64 -13.28 -2.68 22.33
N ILE A 65 -12.50 -3.74 22.09
CA ILE A 65 -11.26 -3.65 21.30
C ILE A 65 -11.58 -3.23 19.87
N VAL A 66 -12.56 -3.87 19.22
CA VAL A 66 -13.00 -3.51 17.86
C VAL A 66 -13.50 -2.06 17.81
N LEU A 67 -14.35 -1.65 18.76
CA LEU A 67 -14.89 -0.30 18.83
C LEU A 67 -13.78 0.74 19.03
N THR A 68 -12.79 0.45 19.87
CA THR A 68 -11.64 1.33 20.10
C THR A 68 -10.81 1.49 18.83
N LEU A 69 -10.53 0.39 18.12
CA LEU A 69 -9.79 0.42 16.86
C LEU A 69 -10.54 1.21 15.77
N LEU A 70 -11.85 1.02 15.67
CA LEU A 70 -12.70 1.75 14.73
C LEU A 70 -12.81 3.23 15.06
N LEU A 71 -12.99 3.57 16.34
CA LEU A 71 -13.03 4.94 16.82
C LEU A 71 -11.78 5.69 16.38
N PHE A 72 -10.59 5.15 16.67
CA PHE A 72 -9.33 5.80 16.31
C PHE A 72 -9.06 5.79 14.81
N HIS A 73 -9.51 4.77 14.08
CA HIS A 73 -9.39 4.75 12.64
C HIS A 73 -10.21 5.88 12.00
N TRP A 74 -11.49 6.01 12.35
CA TRP A 74 -12.34 7.09 11.85
C TRP A 74 -11.92 8.46 12.37
N TRP A 75 -11.42 8.55 13.60
CA TRP A 75 -10.81 9.77 14.14
C TRP A 75 -9.62 10.22 13.31
N GLY A 76 -8.73 9.28 12.97
CA GLY A 76 -7.58 9.51 12.09
C GLY A 76 -7.99 9.99 10.70
N LEU A 77 -8.96 9.32 10.08
CA LEU A 77 -9.52 9.69 8.77
C LEU A 77 -10.14 11.09 8.77
N TRP A 78 -10.89 11.42 9.82
CA TRP A 78 -11.48 12.73 10.02
C TRP A 78 -10.40 13.81 10.19
N GLY A 79 -9.41 13.56 11.04
CA GLY A 79 -8.27 14.45 11.25
C GLY A 79 -7.46 14.67 9.98
N TYR A 80 -7.31 13.63 9.14
CA TYR A 80 -6.69 13.72 7.84
C TYR A 80 -7.50 14.60 6.87
N HIS A 81 -8.79 14.33 6.69
CA HIS A 81 -9.66 15.11 5.80
C HIS A 81 -9.73 16.59 6.21
N ARG A 82 -9.85 16.86 7.52
CA ARG A 82 -9.89 18.23 8.05
C ARG A 82 -8.59 18.99 7.79
N ARG A 83 -7.42 18.35 7.91
CA ARG A 83 -6.12 18.96 7.61
C ARG A 83 -5.98 19.23 6.12
N GLN A 84 -6.39 18.28 5.28
CA GLN A 84 -6.38 18.44 3.83
C GLN A 84 -7.28 19.60 3.36
N GLN A 85 -8.48 19.76 3.94
CA GLN A 85 -9.37 20.89 3.65
C GLN A 85 -8.79 22.24 4.06
N ARG A 86 -7.97 22.28 5.11
CA ARG A 86 -7.29 23.50 5.58
C ARG A 86 -6.03 23.84 4.77
N GLY A 87 -5.67 23.03 3.78
CA GLY A 87 -4.49 23.24 2.96
C GLY A 87 -3.17 23.02 3.68
N HIS A 88 -3.18 22.42 4.88
CA HIS A 88 -1.95 21.98 5.52
C HIS A 88 -1.42 20.77 4.76
N GLN A 89 -0.28 20.94 4.10
CA GLN A 89 0.46 19.82 3.55
C GLN A 89 0.93 18.96 4.72
N LEU A 90 0.50 17.70 4.71
CA LEU A 90 0.96 16.72 5.67
C LEU A 90 2.36 16.34 5.24
N ASP A 91 3.34 16.84 5.96
CA ASP A 91 4.71 16.40 5.80
C ASP A 91 4.80 14.96 6.29
N TYR A 92 5.11 14.03 5.38
CA TYR A 92 5.15 12.60 5.68
C TYR A 92 6.45 12.22 6.40
N GLU A 93 7.47 13.07 6.32
CA GLU A 93 8.80 12.86 6.89
C GLU A 93 8.93 13.43 8.30
N VAL A 94 8.20 14.50 8.61
CA VAL A 94 8.17 15.07 9.96
C VAL A 94 7.32 14.16 10.86
N GLY A 95 8.00 13.43 11.76
CA GLY A 95 7.40 12.44 12.64
C GLY A 95 6.13 12.91 13.37
N MET A 96 5.27 11.96 13.79
CA MET A 96 3.93 12.21 14.33
C MET A 96 3.79 13.49 15.20
N HIS A 97 3.25 14.56 14.60
CA HIS A 97 2.75 15.70 15.38
C HIS A 97 1.47 15.32 16.11
N VAL A 98 1.54 15.25 17.43
CA VAL A 98 0.36 15.15 18.31
C VAL A 98 -0.35 16.49 18.27
N THR A 99 -1.54 16.53 17.69
CA THR A 99 -2.39 17.73 17.69
C THR A 99 -3.29 17.77 18.92
N SER A 100 -3.82 18.94 19.28
CA SER A 100 -4.84 19.03 20.34
C SER A 100 -6.09 18.20 20.03
N PHE A 101 -6.38 17.98 18.75
CA PHE A 101 -7.45 17.10 18.29
C PHE A 101 -7.13 15.61 18.55
N ASP A 102 -5.87 15.20 18.43
CA ASP A 102 -5.44 13.85 18.78
C ASP A 102 -5.57 13.58 20.28
N VAL A 103 -5.18 14.55 21.12
CA VAL A 103 -5.35 14.47 22.58
C VAL A 103 -6.82 14.30 22.95
N LEU A 104 -7.72 15.05 22.31
CA LEU A 104 -9.16 14.92 22.54
C LEU A 104 -9.67 13.52 22.15
N GLY A 105 -9.19 12.95 21.05
CA GLY A 105 -9.51 11.59 20.65
C GLY A 105 -9.04 10.54 21.66
N ILE A 106 -7.82 10.69 22.20
CA ILE A 106 -7.28 9.79 23.23
C ILE A 106 -8.10 9.86 24.51
N ILE A 107 -8.43 11.07 24.98
CA ILE A 107 -9.29 11.28 26.16
C ILE A 107 -10.66 10.63 25.94
N LEU A 108 -11.26 10.82 24.76
CA LEU A 108 -12.54 10.23 24.41
C LEU A 108 -12.48 8.70 24.41
N GLY A 109 -11.43 8.10 23.84
CA GLY A 109 -11.24 6.64 23.83
C GLY A 109 -11.09 6.06 25.23
N LEU A 110 -10.27 6.69 26.08
CA LEU A 110 -10.12 6.27 27.50
C LEU A 110 -11.43 6.43 28.28
N LEU A 111 -12.17 7.51 28.05
CA LEU A 111 -13.46 7.73 28.70
C LEU A 111 -14.48 6.67 28.28
N LEU A 112 -14.54 6.33 27.00
CA LEU A 112 -15.40 5.25 26.49
C LEU A 112 -15.05 3.90 27.11
N LEU A 113 -13.77 3.52 27.12
CA LEU A 113 -13.33 2.28 27.77
C LEU A 113 -13.61 2.28 29.27
N GLY A 114 -13.31 3.39 29.95
CA GLY A 114 -13.54 3.53 31.39
C GLY A 114 -15.01 3.50 31.79
N LEU A 115 -15.92 4.06 30.98
CA LEU A 115 -17.37 4.00 31.22
C LEU A 115 -17.93 2.60 30.93
N THR A 116 -17.53 1.98 29.82
CA THR A 116 -18.02 0.64 29.44
C THR A 116 -17.52 -0.44 30.39
N HIS A 117 -16.32 -0.27 30.95
CA HIS A 117 -15.66 -1.22 31.84
C HIS A 117 -15.43 -0.62 33.23
N TYR A 118 -16.38 0.15 33.75
CA TYR A 118 -16.23 0.86 35.04
C TYR A 118 -15.93 -0.11 36.21
N TYR A 119 -16.43 -1.34 36.13
CA TYR A 119 -16.23 -2.39 37.12
C TYR A 119 -14.78 -2.93 37.12
N ALA A 120 -14.09 -2.85 35.98
CA ALA A 120 -12.72 -3.36 35.80
C ALA A 120 -11.64 -2.35 36.19
N LEU A 121 -12.01 -1.09 36.46
CA LEU A 121 -11.06 -0.03 36.84
C LEU A 121 -10.36 -0.26 38.20
N GLY A 122 -10.84 -1.23 38.99
CA GLY A 122 -10.18 -1.65 40.23
C GLY A 122 -8.91 -2.47 39.98
N ASP A 123 -8.75 -3.07 38.80
CA ASP A 123 -7.57 -3.85 38.44
C ASP A 123 -6.54 -2.97 37.72
N THR A 124 -5.36 -2.85 38.34
CA THR A 124 -4.26 -2.04 37.81
C THR A 124 -3.80 -2.55 36.45
N PHE A 125 -3.79 -3.88 36.22
CA PHE A 125 -3.38 -4.45 34.95
C PHE A 125 -4.36 -4.08 33.83
N THR A 126 -5.67 -4.15 34.10
CA THR A 126 -6.70 -3.74 33.13
C THR A 126 -6.56 -2.27 32.76
N VAL A 127 -6.35 -1.38 33.72
CA VAL A 127 -6.14 0.06 33.45
C VAL A 127 -4.88 0.29 32.60
N VAL A 128 -3.78 -0.40 32.90
CA VAL A 128 -2.54 -0.32 32.08
C VAL A 128 -2.80 -0.80 30.65
N PHE A 129 -3.48 -1.93 30.47
CA PHE A 129 -3.81 -2.43 29.14
C PHE A 129 -4.76 -1.52 28.37
N MET A 130 -5.75 -0.89 29.03
CA MET A 130 -6.61 0.12 28.40
C MET A 130 -5.79 1.30 27.88
N ILE A 131 -4.82 1.80 28.64
CA ILE A 131 -3.94 2.91 28.24
C ILE A 131 -3.07 2.50 27.05
N VAL A 132 -2.42 1.34 27.14
CA VAL A 132 -1.55 0.81 26.06
C VAL A 132 -2.36 0.58 24.79
N LEU A 133 -3.54 -0.06 24.90
CA LEU A 133 -4.43 -0.33 23.77
C LEU A 133 -4.89 0.97 23.13
N THR A 134 -5.30 1.97 23.92
CA THR A 134 -5.74 3.28 23.41
C THR A 134 -4.61 4.00 22.68
N GLY A 135 -3.42 4.07 23.28
CA GLY A 135 -2.26 4.72 22.67
C GLY A 135 -1.82 4.03 21.38
N TRP A 136 -1.81 2.70 21.38
CA TRP A 136 -1.50 1.89 20.20
C TRP A 136 -2.55 2.06 19.10
N ALA A 137 -3.85 1.96 19.44
CA ALA A 137 -4.96 2.12 18.51
C ALA A 137 -5.01 3.53 17.91
N TRP A 138 -4.73 4.56 18.70
CA TRP A 138 -4.60 5.95 18.23
C TRP A 138 -3.47 6.08 17.21
N LYS A 139 -2.24 5.67 17.58
CA LYS A 139 -1.09 5.70 16.68
C LYS A 139 -1.41 4.97 15.38
N ARG A 140 -1.96 3.76 15.50
CA ARG A 140 -2.31 2.93 14.35
C ARG A 140 -3.38 3.58 13.46
N GLY A 141 -4.41 4.19 14.05
CA GLY A 141 -5.46 4.92 13.34
C GLY A 141 -4.90 6.09 12.54
N VAL A 142 -3.98 6.86 13.13
CA VAL A 142 -3.28 7.97 12.45
C VAL A 142 -2.39 7.46 11.32
N ASP A 143 -1.61 6.41 11.54
CA ASP A 143 -0.72 5.83 10.52
C ASP A 143 -1.52 5.31 9.31
N ARG A 144 -2.66 4.64 9.55
CA ARG A 144 -3.58 4.19 8.48
C ARG A 144 -4.18 5.36 7.71
N ALA A 145 -4.57 6.42 8.40
CA ALA A 145 -5.17 7.59 7.76
C ALA A 145 -4.16 8.34 6.87
N ARG A 146 -2.86 8.33 7.23
CA ARG A 146 -1.79 8.96 6.45
C ARG A 146 -1.37 8.13 5.24
N GLY A 147 -1.05 6.85 5.44
CA GLY A 147 -0.51 5.97 4.39
C GLY A 147 -1.56 5.35 3.48
N GLY A 148 -2.84 5.44 3.86
CA GLY A 148 -3.89 4.62 3.27
C GLY A 148 -3.74 3.13 3.63
N PHE A 149 -4.68 2.31 3.16
CA PHE A 149 -4.58 0.87 3.32
C PHE A 149 -3.60 0.30 2.28
N SER A 150 -2.33 0.21 2.64
CA SER A 150 -1.35 -0.56 1.87
C SER A 150 -1.57 -2.06 2.10
N ASP A 151 -1.61 -2.84 1.01
CA ASP A 151 -1.74 -4.30 1.08
C ASP A 151 -0.65 -4.93 1.97
N ASP A 152 0.59 -4.42 1.88
CA ASP A 152 1.73 -4.94 2.64
C ASP A 152 1.53 -4.83 4.15
N GLN A 153 1.01 -3.70 4.62
CA GLN A 153 0.70 -3.54 6.05
C GLN A 153 -0.40 -4.52 6.48
N LEU A 154 -1.48 -4.66 5.72
CA LEU A 154 -2.57 -5.56 6.10
C LEU A 154 -2.10 -7.02 6.16
N ILE A 155 -1.29 -7.44 5.18
CA ILE A 155 -0.65 -8.77 5.18
C ILE A 155 0.27 -8.94 6.39
N LEU A 156 1.06 -7.91 6.73
CA LEU A 156 1.92 -7.95 7.92
C LEU A 156 1.09 -8.13 9.20
N PHE A 157 0.01 -7.37 9.39
CA PHE A 157 -0.86 -7.52 10.56
C PHE A 157 -1.55 -8.87 10.61
N PHE A 158 -1.98 -9.41 9.46
CA PHE A 158 -2.51 -10.76 9.37
C PHE A 158 -1.46 -11.80 9.82
N LYS A 159 -0.21 -11.67 9.37
CA LYS A 159 0.89 -12.56 9.79
C LYS A 159 1.19 -12.45 11.29
N ILE A 160 1.24 -11.24 11.83
CA ILE A 160 1.46 -10.99 13.26
C ILE A 160 0.31 -11.60 14.08
N GLY A 161 -0.94 -11.37 13.66
CA GLY A 161 -2.12 -11.94 14.29
C GLY A 161 -2.14 -13.47 14.25
N LEU A 162 -1.76 -14.07 13.12
CA LEU A 162 -1.61 -15.51 12.98
C LEU A 162 -0.53 -16.05 13.94
N GLY A 163 0.63 -15.37 14.02
CA GLY A 163 1.68 -15.72 14.97
C GLY A 163 1.22 -15.66 16.42
N ALA A 164 0.44 -14.64 16.78
CA ALA A 164 -0.17 -14.50 18.10
C ALA A 164 -1.17 -15.62 18.41
N ILE A 165 -2.06 -15.97 17.48
CA ILE A 165 -3.01 -17.08 17.66
C ILE A 165 -2.28 -18.41 17.80
N LEU A 166 -1.25 -18.67 17.00
CA LEU A 166 -0.42 -19.87 17.11
C LEU A 166 0.31 -19.95 18.46
N LEU A 167 0.79 -18.82 18.96
CA LEU A 167 1.36 -18.73 20.30
C LEU A 167 0.31 -19.10 21.36
N VAL A 168 -0.88 -18.50 21.33
CA VAL A 168 -1.97 -18.79 22.28
C VAL A 168 -2.37 -20.26 22.19
N LEU A 169 -2.53 -20.82 20.99
CA LEU A 169 -2.82 -22.24 20.77
C LEU A 169 -1.75 -23.13 21.39
N THR A 170 -0.47 -22.81 21.20
CA THR A 170 0.66 -23.57 21.76
C THR A 170 0.61 -23.57 23.28
N PHE A 171 0.37 -22.41 23.90
CA PHE A 171 0.23 -22.30 25.36
C PHE A 171 -1.04 -22.97 25.90
N SER A 172 -2.12 -23.01 25.10
CA SER A 172 -3.35 -23.71 25.46
C SER A 172 -3.13 -25.22 25.49
N LEU A 173 -2.46 -25.77 24.46
CA LEU A 173 -2.12 -27.20 24.38
C LEU A 173 -1.16 -27.65 25.48
N LEU A 174 -0.20 -26.80 25.86
CA LEU A 174 0.77 -27.10 26.93
C LEU A 174 0.20 -26.87 28.34
N GLY A 175 -0.90 -26.14 28.47
CA GLY A 175 -1.27 -25.44 29.69
C GLY A 175 -2.49 -25.96 30.46
N ASP A 176 -3.33 -26.80 29.86
CA ASP A 176 -4.71 -27.05 30.35
C ASP A 176 -4.82 -28.16 31.43
N ILE A 177 -3.73 -28.43 32.17
CA ILE A 177 -3.76 -29.38 33.30
C ILE A 177 -4.10 -28.60 34.58
N GLY A 178 -5.36 -28.20 34.73
CA GLY A 178 -5.91 -27.78 36.04
C GLY A 178 -6.63 -26.43 36.12
N SER A 179 -6.77 -25.66 35.03
CA SER A 179 -7.60 -24.45 35.01
C SER A 179 -9.07 -24.76 34.76
N THR A 180 -9.98 -24.19 35.55
CA THR A 180 -11.43 -24.26 35.32
C THR A 180 -11.89 -23.43 34.12
N TYR A 181 -11.05 -22.52 33.63
CA TYR A 181 -11.30 -21.69 32.44
C TYR A 181 -10.50 -22.23 31.25
N SER A 182 -11.20 -22.74 30.23
CA SER A 182 -10.53 -23.25 29.03
C SER A 182 -10.51 -22.21 27.92
N ILE A 183 -9.31 -21.66 27.66
CA ILE A 183 -9.02 -20.75 26.52
C ILE A 183 -9.38 -21.40 25.18
N ASN A 184 -9.45 -22.73 25.11
CA ASN A 184 -9.78 -23.46 23.88
C ASN A 184 -11.15 -23.06 23.30
N ASN A 185 -12.14 -22.77 24.14
CA ASN A 185 -13.48 -22.39 23.66
C ASN A 185 -13.47 -21.02 22.97
N GLU A 186 -12.73 -20.05 23.52
CA GLU A 186 -12.54 -18.75 22.90
C GLU A 186 -11.72 -18.86 21.63
N LEU A 187 -10.65 -19.65 21.66
CA LEU A 187 -9.80 -19.87 20.50
C LEU A 187 -10.57 -20.53 19.33
N LEU A 188 -11.45 -21.49 19.62
CA LEU A 188 -12.32 -22.12 18.61
C LEU A 188 -13.34 -21.15 18.01
N ARG A 189 -13.84 -20.18 18.79
CA ARG A 189 -14.77 -19.15 18.32
C ARG A 189 -14.08 -18.07 17.50
N ASP A 190 -12.94 -17.60 17.98
CA ASP A 190 -12.27 -16.40 17.48
C ASP A 190 -11.41 -16.71 16.24
N LEU A 191 -10.94 -17.95 16.08
CA LEU A 191 -10.13 -18.38 14.93
C LEU A 191 -10.89 -18.28 13.59
N PRO A 192 -12.12 -18.81 13.43
CA PRO A 192 -12.90 -18.61 12.21
C PRO A 192 -13.13 -17.12 11.90
N ILE A 193 -13.44 -16.31 12.92
CA ILE A 193 -13.68 -14.87 12.77
C ILE A 193 -12.41 -14.17 12.28
N PHE A 194 -11.25 -14.49 12.86
CA PHE A 194 -9.95 -13.97 12.44
C PHE A 194 -9.66 -14.23 10.97
N PHE A 195 -9.79 -15.50 10.53
CA PHE A 195 -9.51 -15.86 9.14
C PHE A 195 -10.51 -15.24 8.18
N LEU A 196 -11.81 -15.32 8.47
CA LEU A 196 -12.86 -14.81 7.59
C LEU A 196 -12.74 -13.29 7.43
N SER A 197 -12.54 -12.55 8.54
CA SER A 197 -12.37 -11.10 8.51
C SER A 197 -11.08 -10.68 7.80
N GLY A 198 -9.98 -11.41 8.01
CA GLY A 198 -8.72 -11.18 7.30
C GLY A 198 -8.82 -11.40 5.79
N PHE A 199 -9.45 -12.49 5.36
CA PHE A 199 -9.67 -12.76 3.93
C PHE A 199 -10.57 -11.71 3.28
N VAL A 200 -11.62 -11.27 3.98
CA VAL A 200 -12.51 -10.22 3.49
C VAL A 200 -11.77 -8.88 3.38
N ALA A 201 -10.98 -8.51 4.40
CA ALA A 201 -10.15 -7.30 4.37
C ALA A 201 -9.19 -7.31 3.18
N LEU A 202 -8.41 -8.39 3.01
CA LEU A 202 -7.44 -8.54 1.90
C LEU A 202 -8.10 -8.55 0.52
N SER A 203 -9.30 -9.14 0.41
CA SER A 203 -10.05 -9.16 -0.84
C SER A 203 -10.53 -7.75 -1.22
N PHE A 204 -11.04 -6.98 -0.25
CA PHE A 204 -11.47 -5.62 -0.51
C PHE A 204 -10.31 -4.67 -0.81
N THR A 205 -9.16 -4.81 -0.15
CA THR A 205 -8.00 -3.97 -0.47
C THR A 205 -7.49 -4.22 -1.88
N ARG A 206 -7.38 -5.50 -2.30
CA ARG A 206 -6.99 -5.86 -3.68
C ARG A 206 -7.96 -5.32 -4.73
N ILE A 207 -9.27 -5.38 -4.47
CA ILE A 207 -10.27 -4.82 -5.37
C ILE A 207 -10.17 -3.29 -5.41
N GLY A 208 -9.95 -2.65 -4.27
CA GLY A 208 -9.69 -1.21 -4.18
C GLY A 208 -8.49 -0.80 -5.02
N ALA A 209 -7.38 -1.54 -4.92
CA ALA A 209 -6.17 -1.34 -5.71
C ALA A 209 -6.44 -1.56 -7.21
N ALA A 210 -7.11 -2.64 -7.59
CA ALA A 210 -7.46 -2.94 -8.98
C ALA A 210 -8.36 -1.85 -9.59
N ARG A 211 -9.33 -1.33 -8.83
CA ARG A 211 -10.19 -0.23 -9.27
C ARG A 211 -9.43 1.09 -9.42
N LYS A 212 -8.51 1.39 -8.50
CA LYS A 212 -7.63 2.57 -8.60
C LYS A 212 -6.74 2.48 -9.84
N GLU A 213 -6.21 1.30 -10.16
CA GLU A 213 -5.41 1.08 -11.36
C GLU A 213 -6.27 1.17 -12.64
N GLN A 214 -7.47 0.57 -12.66
CA GLN A 214 -8.41 0.69 -13.78
C GLN A 214 -8.86 2.14 -14.02
N ALA A 215 -9.08 2.92 -12.96
CA ALA A 215 -9.41 4.34 -13.07
C ALA A 215 -8.25 5.17 -13.63
N ARG A 216 -7.00 4.75 -13.41
CA ARG A 216 -5.80 5.36 -14.01
C ARG A 216 -5.61 4.95 -15.47
N GLN A 217 -6.06 3.75 -15.86
CA GLN A 217 -5.88 3.16 -17.19
C GLN A 217 -7.11 3.32 -18.12
N SER A 218 -8.05 4.23 -17.83
CA SER A 218 -9.37 4.32 -18.48
C SER A 218 -9.40 4.80 -19.94
N GLN A 219 -8.45 4.39 -20.78
CA GLN A 219 -8.50 4.57 -22.24
C GLN A 219 -8.98 3.32 -23.00
N THR A 220 -9.05 2.14 -22.37
CA THR A 220 -9.51 0.91 -23.03
C THR A 220 -10.72 0.31 -22.33
N GLY A 221 -11.87 0.33 -23.02
CA GLY A 221 -13.22 0.07 -22.50
C GLY A 221 -13.57 -1.37 -22.08
N MET A 222 -12.70 -2.11 -21.41
CA MET A 222 -13.08 -3.38 -20.77
C MET A 222 -13.67 -3.14 -19.38
N LYS A 223 -15.00 -3.07 -19.28
CA LYS A 223 -15.72 -2.64 -18.07
C LYS A 223 -16.53 -3.72 -17.31
N GLU A 224 -16.50 -5.00 -17.69
CA GLU A 224 -17.63 -5.89 -17.29
C GLU A 224 -17.34 -7.06 -16.33
N GLY A 225 -16.11 -7.29 -15.87
CA GLY A 225 -15.80 -8.44 -14.96
C GLY A 225 -15.92 -8.18 -13.45
N SER A 226 -15.77 -6.94 -12.99
CA SER A 226 -15.54 -6.62 -11.55
C SER A 226 -16.80 -6.58 -10.68
N SER A 227 -17.99 -6.36 -11.25
CA SER A 227 -19.20 -6.07 -10.46
C SER A 227 -19.72 -7.27 -9.67
N ARG A 228 -19.73 -8.48 -10.25
CA ARG A 228 -20.25 -9.69 -9.59
C ARG A 228 -19.43 -10.13 -8.39
N TRP A 229 -18.10 -10.05 -8.49
CA TRP A 229 -17.19 -10.37 -7.40
C TRP A 229 -17.35 -9.43 -6.20
N ILE A 230 -17.59 -8.14 -6.48
CA ILE A 230 -17.84 -7.16 -5.42
C ILE A 230 -19.15 -7.47 -4.73
N VAL A 231 -20.22 -7.74 -5.49
CA VAL A 231 -21.51 -8.14 -4.91
C VAL A 231 -21.34 -9.38 -4.03
N ALA A 232 -20.67 -10.43 -4.50
CA ALA A 232 -20.39 -11.62 -3.72
C ALA A 232 -19.63 -11.29 -2.42
N LEU A 233 -18.56 -10.52 -2.49
CA LEU A 233 -17.79 -10.11 -1.30
C LEU A 233 -18.59 -9.21 -0.35
N THR A 234 -19.44 -8.32 -0.87
CA THR A 234 -20.33 -7.50 -0.02
C THR A 234 -21.36 -8.37 0.71
N ILE A 235 -21.91 -9.39 0.05
CA ILE A 235 -22.83 -10.34 0.67
C ILE A 235 -22.09 -11.14 1.74
N THR A 236 -20.91 -11.68 1.42
CA THR A 236 -20.08 -12.41 2.40
C THR A 236 -19.73 -11.53 3.61
N TRP A 237 -19.41 -10.26 3.39
CA TRP A 237 -19.13 -9.30 4.46
C TRP A 237 -20.36 -8.99 5.31
N LEU A 238 -21.53 -8.79 4.70
CA LEU A 238 -22.79 -8.59 5.43
C LEU A 238 -23.15 -9.83 6.26
N VAL A 239 -22.99 -11.03 5.70
CA VAL A 239 -23.18 -12.30 6.42
C VAL A 239 -22.19 -12.41 7.57
N LEU A 240 -20.92 -12.02 7.38
CA LEU A 240 -19.91 -12.02 8.43
C LEU A 240 -20.28 -11.10 9.58
N ILE A 241 -20.74 -9.87 9.29
CA ILE A 241 -21.19 -8.93 10.33
C ILE A 241 -22.41 -9.49 11.05
N ALA A 242 -23.40 -9.99 10.31
CA ALA A 242 -24.59 -10.59 10.89
C ALA A 242 -24.21 -11.76 11.81
N LEU A 243 -23.27 -12.61 11.38
CA LEU A 243 -22.75 -13.72 12.18
C LEU A 243 -22.04 -13.21 13.45
N CYS A 244 -21.19 -12.18 13.35
CA CYS A 244 -20.52 -11.60 14.52
C CYS A 244 -21.52 -11.02 15.52
N ILE A 245 -22.55 -10.31 15.04
CA ILE A 245 -23.62 -9.78 15.89
C ILE A 245 -24.42 -10.92 16.52
N LEU A 246 -24.76 -11.95 15.74
CA LEU A 246 -25.46 -13.14 16.26
C LEU A 246 -24.64 -13.83 17.33
N MET A 247 -23.33 -13.94 17.14
CA MET A 247 -22.41 -14.60 18.06
C MET A 247 -22.30 -13.87 19.40
N GLU A 248 -22.41 -12.54 19.39
CA GLU A 248 -22.37 -11.73 20.60
C GLU A 248 -23.70 -11.75 21.36
N ILE A 249 -24.83 -11.77 20.64
CA ILE A 249 -26.18 -11.70 21.23
C ILE A 249 -26.67 -13.07 21.70
N LEU A 250 -26.32 -14.14 20.98
CA LEU A 250 -26.85 -15.47 21.28
C LEU A 250 -26.12 -16.09 22.48
N PRO A 251 -26.86 -16.68 23.43
CA PRO A 251 -26.27 -17.52 24.47
C PRO A 251 -25.44 -18.65 23.86
N ASN A 252 -24.28 -18.94 24.45
CA ASN A 252 -23.35 -19.98 23.99
C ASN A 252 -24.04 -21.33 23.70
N ALA A 253 -25.06 -21.72 24.48
CA ALA A 253 -25.79 -22.97 24.27
C ALA A 253 -26.52 -23.01 22.91
N ILE A 254 -27.15 -21.91 22.50
CA ILE A 254 -27.85 -21.81 21.22
C ILE A 254 -26.84 -21.79 20.07
N LEU A 255 -25.74 -21.10 20.28
CA LEU A 255 -24.66 -20.96 19.32
C LEU A 255 -23.98 -22.31 19.03
N ILE A 256 -23.68 -23.09 20.08
CA ILE A 256 -23.18 -24.47 19.97
C ILE A 256 -24.21 -25.35 19.23
N MET A 257 -25.51 -25.22 19.54
CA MET A 257 -26.55 -25.98 18.83
C MET A 257 -26.60 -25.63 17.33
N LEU A 258 -26.48 -24.35 16.98
CA LEU A 258 -26.54 -23.88 15.59
C LEU A 258 -25.29 -24.26 14.78
N LEU A 259 -24.11 -24.21 15.41
CA LEU A 259 -22.84 -24.57 14.77
C LEU A 259 -22.52 -26.06 14.87
N SER A 260 -23.20 -26.82 15.73
CA SER A 260 -23.03 -28.28 15.88
C SER A 260 -22.95 -29.05 14.56
N PRO A 261 -23.86 -28.87 13.58
CA PRO A 261 -23.77 -29.59 12.31
C PRO A 261 -22.51 -29.22 11.52
N PHE A 262 -22.06 -27.97 11.59
CA PHE A 262 -20.82 -27.53 10.95
C PHE A 262 -19.60 -28.16 11.65
N TRP A 263 -19.58 -28.17 12.98
CA TRP A 263 -18.52 -28.83 13.75
C TRP A 263 -18.48 -30.33 13.50
N SER A 264 -19.63 -30.99 13.35
CA SER A 264 -19.69 -32.41 12.97
C SER A 264 -19.08 -32.66 11.59
N LEU A 265 -19.29 -31.75 10.63
CA LEU A 265 -18.69 -31.85 9.30
C LEU A 265 -17.18 -31.61 9.35
N VAL A 266 -16.72 -30.63 10.13
CA VAL A 266 -15.29 -30.38 10.37
C VAL A 266 -14.64 -31.58 11.06
N ASP A 267 -15.30 -32.16 12.06
CA ASP A 267 -14.82 -33.34 12.79
C ASP A 267 -14.73 -34.54 11.85
N TRP A 268 -15.72 -34.74 10.98
CA TRP A 268 -15.67 -35.77 9.94
C TRP A 268 -14.49 -35.57 8.97
N ILE A 269 -14.24 -34.33 8.53
CA ILE A 269 -13.08 -34.00 7.68
C ILE A 269 -11.76 -34.23 8.44
N ALA A 270 -11.68 -33.83 9.71
CA ALA A 270 -10.50 -34.00 10.54
C ALA A 270 -10.20 -35.49 10.78
N GLN A 271 -11.22 -36.28 11.12
CA GLN A 271 -11.11 -37.73 11.25
C GLN A 271 -10.69 -38.39 9.94
N PHE A 272 -11.25 -37.96 8.81
CA PHE A 272 -10.83 -38.45 7.50
C PHE A 272 -9.36 -38.10 7.21
N LEU A 273 -8.92 -36.87 7.50
CA LEU A 273 -7.54 -36.45 7.32
C LEU A 273 -6.58 -37.19 8.24
N LEU A 274 -6.95 -37.39 9.51
CA LEU A 274 -6.19 -38.20 10.46
C LEU A 274 -6.15 -39.66 10.05
N LEU A 275 -7.23 -40.20 9.48
CA LEU A 275 -7.25 -41.54 8.91
C LEU A 275 -6.24 -41.64 7.76
N VAL A 276 -6.24 -40.70 6.82
CA VAL A 276 -5.27 -40.65 5.72
C VAL A 276 -3.83 -40.59 6.24
N ILE A 277 -3.56 -39.72 7.22
CA ILE A 277 -2.24 -39.63 7.87
C ILE A 277 -1.88 -40.96 8.54
N SER A 278 -2.80 -41.56 9.29
CA SER A 278 -2.59 -42.85 9.95
C SER A 278 -2.31 -43.97 8.95
N TRP A 279 -2.96 -43.98 7.79
CA TRP A 279 -2.70 -44.92 6.71
C TRP A 279 -1.29 -44.74 6.13
N ILE A 280 -0.84 -43.50 5.96
CA ILE A 280 0.53 -43.20 5.52
C ILE A 280 1.53 -43.72 6.55
N PHE A 281 1.35 -43.40 7.83
CA PHE A 281 2.22 -43.89 8.90
C PHE A 281 2.20 -45.41 9.01
N TYR A 282 1.03 -46.04 8.88
CA TYR A 282 0.90 -47.49 8.86
C TYR A 282 1.68 -48.10 7.71
N GLY A 283 1.55 -47.56 6.49
CA GLY A 283 2.31 -48.00 5.33
C GLY A 283 3.83 -47.88 5.54
N VAL A 284 4.29 -46.74 6.05
CA VAL A 284 5.70 -46.53 6.41
C VAL A 284 6.16 -47.54 7.45
N SER A 285 5.37 -47.76 8.51
CA SER A 285 5.70 -48.72 9.56
C SER A 285 5.71 -50.16 9.06
N MET A 286 4.87 -50.49 8.07
CA MET A 286 4.83 -51.81 7.45
C MET A 286 6.09 -52.05 6.61
N VAL A 287 6.52 -51.05 5.83
CA VAL A 287 7.77 -51.11 5.08
C VAL A 287 8.97 -51.18 6.03
N LEU A 288 8.96 -50.40 7.11
CA LEU A 288 10.01 -50.42 8.12
C LEU A 288 10.10 -51.77 8.84
N ASN A 289 8.95 -52.34 9.25
CA ASN A 289 8.88 -53.65 9.86
C ASN A 289 9.28 -54.77 8.89
N TRP A 290 8.94 -54.64 7.60
CA TRP A 290 9.38 -55.57 6.56
C TRP A 290 10.90 -55.51 6.39
N LEU A 291 11.49 -54.31 6.32
CA LEU A 291 12.95 -54.10 6.27
C LEU A 291 13.65 -54.61 7.52
N LEU A 292 13.10 -54.33 8.72
CA LEU A 292 13.62 -54.81 10.00
C LEU A 292 13.50 -56.34 10.13
N GLY A 293 12.41 -56.93 9.64
CA GLY A 293 12.22 -58.38 9.59
C GLY A 293 13.24 -59.04 8.65
N TRP A 294 13.50 -58.43 7.49
CA TRP A 294 14.54 -58.88 6.58
C TRP A 294 15.94 -58.76 7.20
N LEU A 295 16.21 -57.68 7.95
CA LEU A 295 17.45 -57.49 8.67
C LEU A 295 17.63 -58.51 9.82
N ASN A 296 16.56 -58.84 10.54
CA ASN A 296 16.56 -59.88 11.59
C ASN A 296 16.80 -61.28 11.02
N HIS A 297 16.41 -61.54 9.77
CA HIS A 297 16.79 -62.78 9.08
C HIS A 297 18.29 -62.84 8.73
N LEU A 298 18.94 -61.70 8.52
CA LEU A 298 20.38 -61.61 8.24
C LEU A 298 21.25 -61.66 9.51
N LEU A 299 20.74 -61.17 10.65
CA LEU A 299 21.48 -61.06 11.92
C LEU A 299 21.23 -62.23 12.90
N GLY A 300 20.33 -63.15 12.56
CA GLY A 300 19.93 -64.27 13.43
C GLY A 300 18.90 -63.86 14.49
N PRO A 301 18.15 -64.82 15.07
CA PRO A 301 17.02 -64.53 15.95
C PRO A 301 17.47 -63.81 17.22
N ALA A 302 17.00 -62.57 17.40
CA ALA A 302 17.18 -61.81 18.63
C ALA A 302 16.41 -62.47 19.79
N PRO A 303 16.95 -62.45 21.03
CA PRO A 303 16.30 -63.01 22.20
C PRO A 303 14.98 -62.27 22.51
N ALA A 304 13.96 -63.05 22.90
CA ALA A 304 12.61 -62.55 23.16
C ALA A 304 12.59 -61.48 24.28
N PRO A 305 11.83 -60.38 24.12
CA PRO A 305 11.71 -59.36 25.16
C PRO A 305 10.92 -59.91 26.36
N PRO A 306 11.30 -59.55 27.60
CA PRO A 306 10.58 -59.97 28.80
C PRO A 306 9.18 -59.35 28.86
N ALA A 307 8.21 -60.15 29.29
CA ALA A 307 6.82 -59.74 29.47
C ALA A 307 6.71 -58.63 30.53
N PHE A 308 6.37 -57.42 30.12
CA PHE A 308 6.03 -56.34 31.05
C PHE A 308 4.64 -56.57 31.64
N SER A 309 4.60 -56.72 32.97
CA SER A 309 3.38 -56.84 33.77
C SER A 309 2.51 -55.58 33.65
N SER A 310 1.22 -55.78 33.41
CA SER A 310 0.18 -54.76 33.30
C SER A 310 0.11 -53.89 34.57
N GLN A 311 0.57 -52.64 34.48
CA GLN A 311 0.46 -51.66 35.57
C GLN A 311 -0.96 -51.08 35.60
N LYS A 312 -1.66 -51.32 36.72
CA LYS A 312 -2.98 -50.77 37.06
C LYS A 312 -2.98 -49.24 36.99
N LYS A 313 -3.94 -48.71 36.23
CA LYS A 313 -4.33 -47.29 36.14
C LYS A 313 -4.86 -46.79 37.50
N PRO A 314 -4.32 -45.71 38.09
CA PRO A 314 -4.94 -45.08 39.25
C PRO A 314 -6.09 -44.13 38.82
N GLN A 315 -7.20 -44.18 39.56
CA GLN A 315 -8.37 -43.29 39.43
C GLN A 315 -8.06 -41.85 39.88
N PRO A 316 -8.71 -40.82 39.30
CA PRO A 316 -8.51 -39.43 39.71
C PRO A 316 -9.31 -39.08 40.98
N LYS A 317 -8.64 -38.42 41.93
CA LYS A 317 -9.25 -37.75 43.10
C LYS A 317 -9.92 -36.45 42.65
N SER A 318 -11.16 -36.24 43.08
CA SER A 318 -11.90 -34.99 42.95
C SER A 318 -11.27 -33.88 43.80
N LEU A 319 -11.11 -32.70 43.22
CA LEU A 319 -10.65 -31.48 43.90
C LEU A 319 -11.83 -30.55 44.20
N SER A 320 -11.77 -30.01 45.41
CA SER A 320 -12.70 -29.16 46.14
C SER A 320 -12.96 -27.78 45.52
N GLN A 321 -14.23 -27.33 45.62
CA GLN A 321 -14.70 -25.99 45.34
C GLN A 321 -14.10 -24.95 46.29
N ILE A 322 -13.53 -23.87 45.74
CA ILE A 322 -13.05 -22.69 46.48
C ILE A 322 -14.10 -21.59 46.34
N HIS A 323 -14.77 -21.24 47.43
CA HIS A 323 -15.62 -20.05 47.53
C HIS A 323 -14.75 -18.84 47.90
N LEU A 324 -14.62 -17.87 47.00
CA LEU A 324 -13.92 -16.61 47.26
C LEU A 324 -14.93 -15.55 47.74
N HIS A 325 -14.85 -15.14 49.01
CA HIS A 325 -15.57 -13.99 49.55
C HIS A 325 -14.86 -12.69 49.14
N GLN A 326 -15.55 -11.81 48.39
CA GLN A 326 -15.09 -10.43 48.16
C GLN A 326 -15.82 -9.48 49.13
N ASN A 327 -15.04 -8.82 49.98
CA ASN A 327 -15.50 -7.73 50.84
C ASN A 327 -15.78 -6.48 49.99
N ILE A 328 -17.03 -6.02 49.99
CA ILE A 328 -17.49 -4.83 49.27
C ILE A 328 -17.23 -3.61 50.15
N ALA A 329 -16.28 -2.77 49.75
CA ALA A 329 -16.06 -1.45 50.34
C ALA A 329 -17.13 -0.45 49.87
N ASP A 330 -17.36 0.57 50.71
CA ASP A 330 -18.45 1.54 50.62
C ASP A 330 -18.46 2.32 49.27
N PRO A 331 -19.54 2.23 48.45
CA PRO A 331 -19.57 2.66 47.04
C PRO A 331 -19.25 4.13 46.78
N THR A 332 -19.48 5.02 47.75
CA THR A 332 -19.26 6.47 47.59
C THR A 332 -17.79 6.86 47.71
N THR A 333 -17.06 6.25 48.65
CA THR A 333 -15.61 6.48 48.84
C THR A 333 -14.82 5.90 47.67
N MET A 334 -15.26 4.77 47.12
CA MET A 334 -14.65 4.16 45.95
C MET A 334 -14.84 5.00 44.69
N LEU A 335 -16.01 5.65 44.52
CA LEU A 335 -16.28 6.52 43.36
C LEU A 335 -15.40 7.79 43.38
N LEU A 336 -15.21 8.38 44.57
CA LEU A 336 -14.33 9.54 44.77
C LEU A 336 -12.84 9.20 44.54
N LEU A 337 -12.38 8.06 45.05
CA LEU A 337 -11.03 7.56 44.82
C LEU A 337 -10.80 7.24 43.32
N ARG A 338 -11.79 6.64 42.64
CA ARG A 338 -11.74 6.32 41.21
C ARG A 338 -11.72 7.57 40.33
N LEU A 339 -12.50 8.60 40.64
CA LEU A 339 -12.43 9.90 39.95
C LEU A 339 -11.06 10.57 40.13
N LEU A 340 -10.46 10.43 41.32
CA LEU A 340 -9.14 10.98 41.61
C LEU A 340 -8.04 10.22 40.85
N VAL A 341 -8.12 8.90 40.73
CA VAL A 341 -7.17 8.09 39.94
C VAL A 341 -7.30 8.38 38.44
N ILE A 342 -8.52 8.52 37.91
CA ILE A 342 -8.73 8.92 36.50
C ILE A 342 -8.18 10.33 36.27
N ALA A 343 -8.46 11.27 37.17
CA ALA A 343 -7.90 12.63 37.09
C ALA A 343 -6.37 12.63 37.16
N ALA A 344 -5.77 11.78 38.00
CA ALA A 344 -4.32 11.62 38.09
C ALA A 344 -3.72 10.99 36.83
N ALA A 345 -4.36 9.96 36.26
CA ALA A 345 -3.93 9.34 35.01
C ALA A 345 -4.02 10.32 33.82
N ILE A 346 -5.10 11.10 33.74
CA ILE A 346 -5.24 12.19 32.76
C ILE A 346 -4.16 13.24 32.99
N ALA A 347 -3.89 13.64 34.23
CA ALA A 347 -2.86 14.62 34.56
C ALA A 347 -1.44 14.13 34.18
N VAL A 348 -1.12 12.85 34.43
CA VAL A 348 0.15 12.23 34.01
C VAL A 348 0.26 12.21 32.49
N LEU A 349 -0.81 11.87 31.79
CA LEU A 349 -0.80 11.82 30.32
C LEU A 349 -0.66 13.22 29.71
N ILE A 350 -1.36 14.22 30.28
CA ILE A 350 -1.17 15.64 29.94
C ILE A 350 0.28 16.07 30.26
N ALA A 351 0.84 15.67 31.40
CA ALA A 351 2.21 16.00 31.77
C ALA A 351 3.24 15.38 30.80
N ILE A 352 3.04 14.15 30.33
CA ILE A 352 3.88 13.51 29.30
C ILE A 352 3.78 14.29 27.98
N VAL A 353 2.57 14.65 27.55
CA VAL A 353 2.36 15.42 26.32
C VAL A 353 3.01 16.81 26.42
N LEU A 354 2.85 17.50 27.55
CA LEU A 354 3.48 18.80 27.81
C LEU A 354 5.00 18.68 27.89
N PHE A 355 5.53 17.63 28.52
CA PHE A 355 6.97 17.37 28.61
C PHE A 355 7.58 17.12 27.23
N VAL A 356 6.94 16.30 26.39
CA VAL A 356 7.37 16.05 25.00
C VAL A 356 7.32 17.34 24.17
N LYS A 357 6.28 18.16 24.34
CA LYS A 357 6.15 19.45 23.67
C LYS A 357 7.24 20.44 24.11
N ASN A 358 7.49 20.55 25.41
CA ASN A 358 8.45 21.48 25.98
C ASN A 358 9.91 21.11 25.62
N LYS A 359 10.24 19.81 25.62
CA LYS A 359 11.56 19.31 25.23
C LYS A 359 11.86 19.55 23.74
N ARG A 360 10.84 19.61 22.88
CA ARG A 360 10.99 19.95 21.46
C ARG A 360 11.14 21.45 21.23
N GLN A 361 10.38 22.29 21.94
CA GLN A 361 10.54 23.74 21.88
C GLN A 361 11.94 24.22 22.35
N HIS A 362 12.59 23.47 23.24
CA HIS A 362 13.97 23.73 23.67
C HIS A 362 15.03 22.97 22.85
N GLY A 363 14.62 22.07 21.95
CA GLY A 363 15.53 21.25 21.12
C GLY A 363 15.77 21.84 19.73
N GLU A 364 14.87 22.68 19.23
CA GLU A 364 14.96 23.32 17.90
C GLU A 364 15.91 24.53 17.85
N GLU A 365 16.43 25.01 18.98
CA GLU A 365 17.21 26.25 19.03
C GLU A 365 18.73 26.04 18.93
N ASN A 366 19.24 24.80 18.89
CA ASN A 366 20.68 24.51 18.95
C ASN A 366 21.22 23.52 17.91
N THR A 367 20.44 23.12 16.91
CA THR A 367 20.96 22.34 15.78
C THR A 367 20.91 23.19 14.51
N LEU A 368 22.07 23.70 14.14
CA LEU A 368 22.36 24.29 12.84
C LEU A 368 21.75 23.39 11.74
N PRO A 369 21.03 23.94 10.75
CA PRO A 369 20.52 23.16 9.63
C PRO A 369 21.71 22.75 8.74
N GLU A 370 22.16 21.50 8.88
CA GLU A 370 23.12 20.91 7.96
C GLU A 370 22.47 20.80 6.56
N GLU A 371 23.16 21.42 5.60
CA GLU A 371 22.76 21.74 4.23
C GLU A 371 22.68 20.52 3.29
N GLU A 372 22.34 19.32 3.77
CA GLU A 372 22.41 18.09 2.95
C GLU A 372 21.08 17.58 2.37
N GLU A 373 19.92 18.17 2.71
CA GLU A 373 18.61 17.68 2.26
C GLU A 373 17.86 18.60 1.27
N VAL A 374 18.56 19.55 0.63
CA VAL A 374 17.92 20.47 -0.35
C VAL A 374 17.68 19.82 -1.73
N ARG A 375 18.05 18.55 -1.94
CA ARG A 375 17.95 17.92 -3.28
C ARG A 375 16.81 16.94 -3.54
N GLU A 376 16.01 16.54 -2.55
CA GLU A 376 14.93 15.57 -2.80
C GLU A 376 13.54 15.95 -2.28
N GLY A 377 13.41 17.06 -1.55
CA GLY A 377 12.15 17.48 -0.91
C GLY A 377 11.49 18.76 -1.43
N LEU A 378 11.74 19.20 -2.67
CA LEU A 378 11.15 20.45 -3.16
C LEU A 378 9.64 20.31 -3.38
N ASP A 379 8.87 20.91 -2.48
CA ASP A 379 7.42 20.95 -2.45
C ASP A 379 6.85 21.41 -3.81
N MET A 380 5.84 20.70 -4.32
CA MET A 380 5.25 20.99 -5.63
C MET A 380 4.67 22.41 -5.74
N GLN A 381 4.32 23.05 -4.62
CA GLN A 381 3.95 24.47 -4.60
C GLN A 381 5.16 25.39 -4.63
N GLN A 382 6.27 25.04 -3.99
CA GLN A 382 7.55 25.73 -4.14
C GLN A 382 8.08 25.59 -5.57
N ILE A 383 8.06 24.41 -6.19
CA ILE A 383 8.41 24.23 -7.61
C ILE A 383 7.51 25.07 -8.52
N ARG A 384 6.22 25.25 -8.19
CA ARG A 384 5.33 26.14 -8.97
C ARG A 384 5.61 27.63 -8.73
N ARG A 385 6.02 28.01 -7.52
CA ARG A 385 6.41 29.39 -7.18
C ARG A 385 7.76 29.72 -7.79
N GLU A 386 8.75 28.84 -7.66
CA GLU A 386 10.03 28.90 -8.36
C GLU A 386 9.79 28.89 -9.87
N ARG A 387 9.03 27.97 -10.46
CA ARG A 387 8.76 28.06 -11.91
C ARG A 387 7.98 29.31 -12.32
N ARG A 388 7.19 29.93 -11.43
CA ARG A 388 6.56 31.23 -11.70
C ARG A 388 7.58 32.37 -11.59
N GLN A 389 8.48 32.31 -10.63
CA GLN A 389 9.58 33.26 -10.44
C GLN A 389 10.64 33.12 -11.52
N GLU A 390 11.03 31.91 -11.90
CA GLU A 390 11.85 31.57 -13.07
C GLU A 390 11.16 31.99 -14.36
N ARG A 391 9.84 31.82 -14.52
CA ARG A 391 9.14 32.35 -15.70
C ARG A 391 9.10 33.88 -15.69
N GLN A 392 8.92 34.51 -14.53
CA GLN A 392 8.97 35.97 -14.43
C GLN A 392 10.40 36.49 -14.66
N GLN A 393 11.42 35.81 -14.14
CA GLN A 393 12.82 36.10 -14.38
C GLN A 393 13.23 35.79 -15.82
N GLN A 394 12.71 34.74 -16.46
CA GLN A 394 12.91 34.41 -17.88
C GLN A 394 12.19 35.38 -18.82
N VAL A 395 11.05 35.93 -18.41
CA VAL A 395 10.40 37.03 -19.14
C VAL A 395 11.23 38.31 -19.04
N VAL A 396 11.94 38.53 -17.92
CA VAL A 396 12.90 39.65 -17.77
C VAL A 396 14.25 39.35 -18.45
N SER A 397 14.70 38.09 -18.50
CA SER A 397 15.87 37.60 -19.24
C SER A 397 15.51 37.04 -20.62
N SER A 398 14.51 37.65 -21.26
CA SER A 398 14.22 37.51 -22.69
C SER A 398 15.35 38.06 -23.59
N GLN A 399 16.50 38.40 -23.02
CA GLN A 399 17.76 38.42 -23.76
C GLN A 399 18.24 36.97 -23.82
N LEU A 400 17.85 36.31 -24.91
CA LEU A 400 18.44 35.06 -25.41
C LEU A 400 19.87 34.92 -24.90
N GLU A 401 20.09 33.98 -23.98
CA GLU A 401 21.42 33.57 -23.52
C GLU A 401 22.34 33.55 -24.76
N PRO A 402 23.37 34.41 -24.82
CA PRO A 402 24.18 34.56 -26.02
C PRO A 402 24.91 33.24 -26.24
N LEU A 403 24.33 32.39 -27.09
CA LEU A 403 24.93 31.13 -27.44
C LEU A 403 26.28 31.44 -28.09
N GLU A 404 27.34 30.78 -27.62
CA GLU A 404 28.64 30.83 -28.27
C GLU A 404 28.42 30.59 -29.78
N THR A 405 28.90 31.50 -30.63
CA THR A 405 28.70 31.44 -32.11
C THR A 405 29.23 30.14 -32.72
N ASN A 406 30.10 29.45 -31.98
CA ASN A 406 30.71 28.17 -32.36
C ASN A 406 30.00 26.93 -31.80
N SER A 407 28.96 27.09 -30.97
CA SER A 407 28.13 25.98 -30.47
C SER A 407 27.32 25.33 -31.58
N MET A 408 27.12 24.01 -31.48
CA MET A 408 26.26 23.28 -32.41
C MET A 408 24.81 23.70 -32.23
N ARG A 409 24.43 24.09 -31.01
CA ARG A 409 23.14 24.67 -30.66
C ARG A 409 22.81 25.95 -31.43
N ALA A 410 23.75 26.89 -31.55
CA ALA A 410 23.56 28.10 -32.36
C ALA A 410 23.40 27.77 -33.84
N ARG A 411 24.26 26.89 -34.37
CA ARG A 411 24.23 26.49 -35.79
C ARG A 411 22.96 25.73 -36.15
N TYR A 412 22.50 24.84 -35.27
CA TYR A 412 21.28 24.06 -35.46
C TYR A 412 20.04 24.96 -35.47
N ARG A 413 19.98 25.92 -34.55
CA ARG A 413 18.93 26.93 -34.53
C ARG A 413 18.95 27.81 -35.78
N GLY A 414 20.13 28.26 -36.19
CA GLY A 414 20.29 29.05 -37.42
C GLY A 414 19.83 28.27 -38.66
N PHE A 415 20.18 26.98 -38.74
CA PHE A 415 19.70 26.09 -39.80
C PHE A 415 18.16 26.00 -39.81
N LEU A 416 17.52 25.65 -38.69
CA LEU A 416 16.05 25.56 -38.62
C LEU A 416 15.36 26.89 -38.92
N GLN A 417 15.92 28.00 -38.43
CA GLN A 417 15.38 29.33 -38.69
C GLN A 417 15.47 29.68 -40.18
N SER A 418 16.62 29.45 -40.80
CA SER A 418 16.82 29.70 -42.22
C SER A 418 15.93 28.83 -43.13
N MET A 419 15.61 27.59 -42.71
CA MET A 419 14.65 26.73 -43.39
C MET A 419 13.21 27.20 -43.20
N ALA A 420 12.86 27.70 -42.01
CA ALA A 420 11.56 28.29 -41.74
C ALA A 420 11.34 29.60 -42.53
N GLU A 421 12.37 30.44 -42.64
CA GLU A 421 12.34 31.73 -43.36
C GLU A 421 12.20 31.56 -44.88
N LYS A 422 12.82 30.52 -45.46
CA LYS A 422 12.69 30.23 -46.91
C LYS A 422 11.27 29.81 -47.32
N GLY A 423 10.42 29.41 -46.38
CA GLY A 423 9.00 29.12 -46.63
C GLY A 423 8.74 27.88 -47.50
N GLY A 424 7.50 27.71 -47.94
CA GLY A 424 7.06 26.55 -48.73
C GLY A 424 6.87 25.27 -47.90
N GLU A 425 7.19 24.11 -48.47
CA GLU A 425 7.03 22.81 -47.78
C GLU A 425 7.96 22.64 -46.57
N PHE A 426 9.06 23.40 -46.51
CA PHE A 426 10.01 23.38 -45.39
C PHE A 426 9.71 24.46 -44.35
N GLY A 427 8.68 25.29 -44.56
CA GLY A 427 8.21 26.28 -43.58
C GLY A 427 7.56 25.60 -42.38
N ARG A 428 7.72 26.18 -41.19
CA ARG A 428 7.10 25.67 -39.95
C ARG A 428 5.59 25.94 -39.97
N TYR A 429 4.77 24.94 -39.65
CA TYR A 429 3.33 25.19 -39.49
C TYR A 429 3.03 25.88 -38.14
N PRO A 430 2.01 26.75 -38.07
CA PRO A 430 1.70 27.49 -36.84
C PRO A 430 1.39 26.60 -35.63
N THR A 431 0.82 25.42 -35.87
CA THR A 431 0.41 24.45 -34.85
C THR A 431 1.51 23.43 -34.51
N GLU A 432 2.63 23.47 -35.22
CA GLU A 432 3.68 22.44 -35.11
C GLU A 432 4.66 22.78 -33.98
N THR A 433 4.88 21.81 -33.09
CA THR A 433 5.93 21.92 -32.08
C THR A 433 7.31 21.87 -32.73
N PRO A 434 8.36 22.44 -32.10
CA PRO A 434 9.71 22.40 -32.67
C PRO A 434 10.23 20.99 -32.97
N ALA A 435 9.83 20.00 -32.17
CA ALA A 435 10.20 18.59 -32.36
C ALA A 435 9.47 17.95 -33.54
N GLU A 436 8.18 18.25 -33.74
CA GLU A 436 7.42 17.81 -34.91
C GLU A 436 7.99 18.42 -36.19
N TYR A 437 8.34 19.71 -36.16
CA TYR A 437 8.96 20.41 -37.28
C TYR A 437 10.27 19.76 -37.70
N GLN A 438 11.14 19.48 -36.73
CA GLN A 438 12.39 18.76 -36.96
C GLN A 438 12.15 17.37 -37.58
N ARG A 439 11.21 16.59 -37.04
CA ARG A 439 10.91 15.25 -37.55
C ARG A 439 10.37 15.30 -38.98
N ARG A 440 9.53 16.28 -39.29
CA ARG A 440 9.01 16.50 -40.64
C ARG A 440 10.12 16.92 -41.60
N LEU A 441 11.03 17.81 -41.19
CA LEU A 441 12.19 18.18 -42.00
C LEU A 441 13.08 16.96 -42.31
N LEU A 442 13.34 16.09 -41.34
CA LEU A 442 14.08 14.85 -41.52
C LEU A 442 13.39 13.94 -42.54
N LEU A 443 12.07 13.75 -42.42
CA LEU A 443 11.29 12.93 -43.36
C LEU A 443 11.28 13.51 -44.78
N LEU A 444 11.11 14.83 -44.90
CA LEU A 444 11.16 15.54 -46.18
C LEU A 444 12.55 15.42 -46.84
N SER A 445 13.62 15.52 -46.03
CA SER A 445 14.99 15.36 -46.51
C SER A 445 15.25 13.96 -47.07
N ALA A 446 14.80 12.93 -46.36
CA ALA A 446 14.95 11.54 -46.78
C ALA A 446 14.19 11.23 -48.08
N HIS A 447 13.08 11.93 -48.33
CA HIS A 447 12.25 11.70 -49.51
C HIS A 447 12.71 12.50 -50.74
N LYS A 448 13.15 13.75 -50.56
CA LYS A 448 13.46 14.67 -51.68
C LYS A 448 14.93 14.73 -52.07
N LEU A 449 15.85 14.23 -51.23
CA LEU A 449 17.29 14.24 -51.46
C LEU A 449 17.81 12.79 -51.55
N PRO A 450 17.78 12.17 -52.74
CA PRO A 450 18.38 10.84 -52.90
C PRO A 450 19.89 10.89 -52.65
N ALA A 451 20.41 9.85 -52.01
CA ALA A 451 21.81 9.66 -51.65
C ALA A 451 22.75 9.98 -52.83
N GLY A 452 23.77 10.80 -52.56
CA GLY A 452 24.88 11.00 -53.50
C GLY A 452 25.67 9.71 -53.70
N SER A 453 26.48 9.67 -54.76
CA SER A 453 27.35 8.54 -55.11
C SER A 453 28.22 8.07 -53.93
N THR A 454 28.58 6.79 -54.01
CA THR A 454 29.05 5.84 -52.97
C THR A 454 30.13 6.28 -51.97
N ASP A 455 30.78 7.43 -52.15
CA ASP A 455 31.85 7.92 -51.27
C ASP A 455 31.48 9.17 -50.43
N THR A 456 30.23 9.66 -50.53
CA THR A 456 29.79 10.84 -49.76
C THR A 456 28.69 10.50 -48.74
N PRO A 457 28.77 11.01 -47.50
CA PRO A 457 27.72 10.80 -46.50
C PRO A 457 26.40 11.36 -47.01
N THR A 458 25.33 10.60 -46.83
CA THR A 458 24.00 10.98 -47.33
C THR A 458 23.46 12.19 -46.55
N ASP A 459 22.84 13.14 -47.24
CA ASP A 459 22.19 14.32 -46.64
C ASP A 459 21.31 13.99 -45.40
N PRO A 460 20.47 12.93 -45.39
CA PRO A 460 19.73 12.55 -44.19
C PRO A 460 20.63 12.05 -43.04
N ALA A 461 21.74 11.36 -43.33
CA ALA A 461 22.69 10.94 -42.31
C ALA A 461 23.43 12.14 -41.69
N ILE A 462 23.78 13.15 -42.50
CA ILE A 462 24.38 14.40 -42.01
C ILE A 462 23.38 15.16 -41.12
N LEU A 463 22.11 15.24 -41.52
CA LEU A 463 21.08 15.94 -40.75
C LEU A 463 20.73 15.22 -39.43
N ASP A 464 20.74 13.89 -39.44
CA ASP A 464 20.56 13.08 -38.24
C ASP A 464 21.76 13.23 -37.28
N GLU A 465 22.98 13.18 -37.82
CA GLU A 465 24.19 13.40 -37.02
C GLU A 465 24.25 14.82 -36.42
N PHE A 466 23.79 15.82 -37.18
CA PHE A 466 23.67 17.19 -36.69
C PHE A 466 22.61 17.33 -35.58
N THR A 467 21.50 16.60 -35.72
CA THR A 467 20.45 16.49 -34.69
C THR A 467 20.98 15.84 -33.42
N ARG A 468 21.77 14.77 -33.54
CA ARG A 468 22.39 14.08 -32.39
C ARG A 468 23.40 14.98 -31.68
N ALA A 469 24.26 15.67 -32.43
CA ALA A 469 25.23 16.61 -31.87
C ALA A 469 24.54 17.76 -31.10
N TYR A 470 23.42 18.26 -31.62
CA TYR A 470 22.58 19.23 -30.92
C TYR A 470 21.97 18.65 -29.63
N ALA A 471 21.44 17.42 -29.69
CA ALA A 471 20.83 16.77 -28.52
C ALA A 471 21.86 16.48 -27.43
N GLN A 472 23.08 16.07 -27.81
CA GLN A 472 24.19 15.83 -26.89
C GLN A 472 24.64 17.12 -26.20
N GLU A 473 24.76 18.23 -26.94
CA GLU A 473 25.12 19.52 -26.35
C GLU A 473 24.01 20.08 -25.44
N ARG A 474 22.73 19.91 -25.82
CA ARG A 474 21.58 20.44 -25.06
C ARG A 474 21.20 19.61 -23.84
N TYR A 475 21.17 18.29 -23.97
CA TYR A 475 20.66 17.38 -22.92
C TYR A 475 21.79 16.64 -22.21
N GLY A 476 22.93 16.42 -22.86
CA GLY A 476 24.10 15.77 -22.27
C GLY A 476 25.11 16.73 -21.65
N GLN A 477 24.95 18.05 -21.83
CA GLN A 477 25.93 19.09 -21.41
C GLN A 477 27.38 18.83 -21.85
N GLN A 478 27.57 18.02 -22.89
CA GLN A 478 28.90 17.66 -23.41
C GLN A 478 29.09 18.27 -24.80
N LYS A 479 30.21 18.96 -25.01
CA LYS A 479 30.59 19.45 -26.34
C LYS A 479 30.96 18.23 -27.22
N PRO A 480 30.43 18.12 -28.45
CA PRO A 480 30.80 17.03 -29.35
C PRO A 480 32.30 17.09 -29.68
N ALA A 481 32.89 15.95 -30.05
CA ALA A 481 34.32 15.86 -30.35
C ALA A 481 34.73 16.86 -31.47
N ALA A 482 35.95 17.41 -31.39
CA ALA A 482 36.40 18.45 -32.31
C ALA A 482 36.37 18.01 -33.80
N GLU A 483 36.65 16.74 -34.06
CA GLU A 483 36.57 16.13 -35.40
C GLU A 483 35.14 16.12 -35.94
N GLN A 484 34.17 15.71 -35.10
CA GLN A 484 32.75 15.69 -35.44
C GLN A 484 32.20 17.11 -35.66
N GLN A 485 32.65 18.08 -34.86
CA GLN A 485 32.31 19.49 -35.07
C GLN A 485 32.84 20.03 -36.40
N ASN A 486 34.10 19.74 -36.73
CA ASN A 486 34.71 20.19 -37.99
C ASN A 486 34.03 19.55 -39.20
N PHE A 487 33.72 18.26 -39.12
CA PHE A 487 32.93 17.54 -40.12
C PHE A 487 31.58 18.23 -40.35
N LEU A 488 30.79 18.44 -39.30
CA LEU A 488 29.47 19.07 -39.42
C LEU A 488 29.55 20.53 -39.89
N ARG A 489 30.60 21.27 -39.51
CA ARG A 489 30.84 22.64 -40.01
C ARG A 489 31.09 22.69 -41.51
N GLN A 490 31.82 21.71 -42.05
CA GLN A 490 32.12 21.64 -43.47
C GLN A 490 30.86 21.27 -44.29
N TRP A 491 30.03 20.37 -43.78
CA TRP A 491 28.87 19.86 -44.52
C TRP A 491 27.61 20.72 -44.41
N LEU A 492 27.44 21.50 -43.34
CA LEU A 492 26.24 22.32 -43.13
C LEU A 492 25.94 23.32 -44.26
N PRO A 493 26.92 24.07 -44.81
CA PRO A 493 26.69 24.98 -45.93
C PRO A 493 26.26 24.24 -47.20
N HIS A 494 26.85 23.07 -47.48
CA HIS A 494 26.47 22.24 -48.62
C HIS A 494 25.04 21.73 -48.50
N LEU A 495 24.68 21.25 -47.31
CA LEU A 495 23.33 20.83 -46.98
C LEU A 495 22.36 22.01 -47.21
N PHE A 496 22.63 23.17 -46.61
CA PHE A 496 21.79 24.36 -46.80
C PHE A 496 21.65 24.76 -48.27
N GLN A 497 22.74 24.76 -49.03
CA GLN A 497 22.75 25.08 -50.46
C GLN A 497 21.86 24.13 -51.25
N ARG A 498 22.00 22.81 -51.03
CA ARG A 498 21.17 21.80 -51.70
C ARG A 498 19.70 21.98 -51.36
N PHE A 499 19.36 22.14 -50.08
CA PHE A 499 17.97 22.43 -49.68
C PHE A 499 17.41 23.72 -50.33
N SER A 500 18.19 24.81 -50.45
CA SER A 500 17.74 25.99 -51.24
C SER A 500 17.50 25.69 -52.71
N THR A 501 18.37 24.87 -53.30
CA THR A 501 18.33 24.62 -54.75
C THR A 501 17.06 23.85 -55.11
N TYR A 502 16.64 22.91 -54.25
CA TYR A 502 15.36 22.22 -54.38
C TYR A 502 14.15 23.09 -54.04
N LEU A 503 14.29 24.06 -53.13
CA LEU A 503 13.23 25.02 -52.79
C LEU A 503 12.85 25.96 -53.96
N ASN A 504 13.81 26.31 -54.82
CA ASN A 504 13.56 27.17 -55.99
C ASN A 504 13.00 26.41 -57.21
N ALA A 505 13.05 25.09 -57.21
CA ALA A 505 12.53 24.24 -58.28
C ALA A 505 11.08 23.83 -58.01
N ALA A 506 10.14 24.78 -57.92
CA ALA A 506 8.73 24.44 -58.04
C ALA A 506 8.42 24.11 -59.52
N PRO A 507 7.85 22.93 -59.84
CA PRO A 507 7.30 22.69 -61.16
C PRO A 507 6.18 23.70 -61.39
N ARG A 508 6.20 24.42 -62.51
CA ARG A 508 5.05 25.22 -62.96
C ARG A 508 3.83 24.31 -62.92
N PRO A 509 2.72 24.68 -62.26
CA PRO A 509 1.50 23.90 -62.36
C PRO A 509 1.13 23.86 -63.84
N VAL A 510 1.12 22.66 -64.43
CA VAL A 510 0.48 22.44 -65.72
C VAL A 510 -0.96 22.86 -65.50
N GLN A 511 -1.34 24.01 -66.08
CA GLN A 511 -2.74 24.40 -66.21
C GLN A 511 -3.44 23.22 -66.89
N LYS A 512 -4.14 22.39 -66.12
CA LYS A 512 -5.15 21.51 -66.66
C LYS A 512 -6.12 22.44 -67.36
N LYS A 513 -6.10 22.43 -68.70
CA LYS A 513 -7.15 23.06 -69.50
C LYS A 513 -8.48 22.60 -68.88
N PRO A 514 -9.40 23.51 -68.56
CA PRO A 514 -10.72 23.10 -68.08
C PRO A 514 -11.30 22.13 -69.10
N TYR A 515 -11.71 20.96 -68.62
CA TYR A 515 -12.48 20.01 -69.41
C TYR A 515 -13.72 20.74 -69.90
N GLN A 516 -13.74 21.12 -71.18
CA GLN A 516 -14.95 21.52 -71.87
C GLN A 516 -15.71 20.22 -72.14
N PRO A 517 -16.88 19.99 -71.52
CA PRO A 517 -17.75 18.92 -71.96
C PRO A 517 -18.14 19.22 -73.41
N SER A 518 -17.84 18.29 -74.32
CA SER A 518 -18.27 18.37 -75.72
C SER A 518 -19.79 18.43 -75.75
N ARG A 519 -20.31 19.61 -76.10
CA ARG A 519 -21.74 19.87 -76.26
C ARG A 519 -22.19 19.41 -77.65
N TRP A 520 -22.06 18.13 -77.96
CA TRP A 520 -22.78 17.44 -79.04
C TRP A 520 -22.73 15.95 -78.72
N GLY A 521 -23.89 15.38 -78.39
CA GLY A 521 -24.12 13.96 -78.60
C GLY A 521 -24.51 13.78 -80.06
N GLU A 522 -23.85 12.85 -80.74
CA GLU A 522 -24.37 11.97 -81.78
C GLU A 522 -23.19 11.11 -82.27
N ASP A 523 -23.51 9.82 -82.43
CA ASP A 523 -22.73 8.65 -82.88
C ASP A 523 -21.75 7.97 -81.91
#